data_AF-A0A3N5LYJ9-F1
#
_entry.id   AF-A0A3N5LYJ9-F1
#
_cell.length_a   1.000
_cell.length_b   1.000
_cell.length_c   1.000
_cell.angle_alpha   90.00
_cell.angle_beta   90.00
_cell.angle_gamma   90.00
#
_symmetry.space_group_name_H-M   'P 1'
#
loop_
_entity.id
_entity.type
_entity.pdbx_description
1 polymer ?
#
loop_
_entity_poly.entity_id
_entity_poly.type
_entity_poly.pdbx_seq_one_letter_code
_entity_poly.pdbx_strand_id
1 'polypeptide(L)'
;MRIGRSVVLALGSFFLAGGMLAAQEADRAGCTDHPLFPTRMPNYRIADCKVEDFGMYEFWTKNARVKVPVEGKTTFITYRFTGGRGTEPSAL
;
A
#
# COMPACT_ATOMS: atom_id res chain seq x y z
N MET A 1 -45.47 -15.54 -24.75
CA MET A 1 -44.04 -15.77 -24.43
C MET A 1 -43.24 -14.46 -24.55
N ARG A 2 -43.51 -13.47 -23.68
CA ARG A 2 -42.81 -12.14 -23.69
C ARG A 2 -42.21 -11.76 -22.34
N ILE A 3 -42.55 -12.47 -21.27
CA ILE A 3 -42.13 -12.17 -19.90
C ILE A 3 -40.71 -12.72 -19.60
N GLY A 4 -40.31 -13.83 -20.23
CA GLY A 4 -39.00 -14.47 -20.00
C GLY A 4 -37.79 -13.70 -20.56
N ARG A 5 -37.97 -12.87 -21.60
CA ARG A 5 -36.86 -12.07 -22.17
C ARG A 5 -36.53 -10.86 -21.30
N SER A 6 -37.53 -10.26 -20.65
CA SER A 6 -37.34 -9.08 -19.79
C SER A 6 -36.66 -9.41 -18.46
N VAL A 7 -36.89 -10.60 -17.90
CA VAL A 7 -36.25 -11.03 -16.64
C VAL A 7 -34.77 -11.38 -16.83
N VAL A 8 -34.43 -11.98 -17.98
CA VAL A 8 -33.02 -12.30 -18.32
C VAL A 8 -32.21 -11.01 -18.57
N LEU A 9 -32.83 -9.99 -19.17
CA LEU A 9 -32.20 -8.67 -19.35
C LEU A 9 -32.01 -7.92 -18.02
N ALA A 10 -32.96 -8.04 -17.07
CA ALA A 10 -32.84 -7.40 -15.76
C ALA A 10 -31.77 -8.06 -14.85
N LEU A 11 -31.62 -9.39 -14.89
CA LEU A 11 -30.57 -10.08 -14.12
C LEU A 11 -29.16 -9.85 -14.69
N GLY A 12 -29.01 -9.71 -16.01
CA GLY A 12 -27.71 -9.41 -16.64
C GLY A 12 -27.22 -7.99 -16.36
N SER A 13 -28.12 -7.05 -16.08
CA SER A 13 -27.81 -5.64 -15.85
C SER A 13 -27.18 -5.36 -14.47
N PHE A 14 -27.40 -6.25 -13.49
CA PHE A 14 -26.87 -6.07 -12.13
C PHE A 14 -25.39 -6.47 -11.99
N PHE A 15 -24.89 -7.33 -12.89
CA PHE A 15 -23.49 -7.78 -12.88
C PHE A 15 -22.52 -6.74 -13.48
N LEU A 16 -22.99 -5.82 -14.33
CA LEU A 16 -22.15 -4.78 -14.93
C LEU A 16 -21.95 -3.54 -14.03
N ALA A 17 -22.78 -3.36 -12.99
CA ALA A 17 -22.68 -2.21 -12.10
C ALA A 17 -21.70 -2.39 -10.93
N GLY A 18 -21.21 -3.61 -10.68
CA GLY A 18 -20.46 -3.96 -9.46
C GLY A 18 -18.94 -3.97 -9.54
N GLY A 19 -18.32 -3.69 -10.70
CA GLY A 19 -16.98 -4.23 -10.97
C GLY A 19 -15.94 -3.26 -11.52
N MET A 20 -15.86 -2.03 -11.04
CA MET A 20 -14.63 -1.22 -11.17
C MET A 20 -14.12 -0.79 -9.80
N LEU A 21 -13.93 -1.77 -8.91
CA LEU A 21 -12.95 -1.58 -7.84
C LEU A 21 -11.59 -1.55 -8.54
N ALA A 22 -11.01 -0.36 -8.66
CA ALA A 22 -9.66 -0.17 -9.17
C ALA A 22 -8.73 -1.18 -8.46
N ALA A 23 -8.19 -2.13 -9.22
CA ALA A 23 -7.28 -3.13 -8.70
C ALA A 23 -6.00 -2.41 -8.22
N GLN A 24 -5.94 -2.09 -6.92
CA GLN A 24 -4.72 -1.63 -6.30
C GLN A 24 -3.71 -2.77 -6.40
N GLU A 25 -2.52 -2.46 -6.91
CA GLU A 25 -1.43 -3.42 -6.95
C GLU A 25 -1.20 -4.01 -5.56
N ALA A 26 -1.10 -5.33 -5.48
CA ALA A 26 -0.88 -6.03 -4.22
C ALA A 26 0.49 -5.68 -3.61
N ASP A 27 0.60 -5.90 -2.30
CA ASP A 27 1.86 -5.81 -1.58
C ASP A 27 2.86 -6.86 -2.10
N ARG A 28 4.15 -6.57 -1.96
CA ARG A 28 5.21 -7.56 -2.21
C ARG A 28 4.98 -8.79 -1.32
N ALA A 29 4.99 -9.97 -1.91
CA ALA A 29 4.77 -11.22 -1.21
C ALA A 29 5.75 -11.39 -0.03
N GLY A 30 5.22 -11.79 1.14
CA GLY A 30 6.00 -11.97 2.37
C GLY A 30 6.25 -10.69 3.17
N CYS A 31 5.84 -9.53 2.67
CA CYS A 31 5.92 -8.28 3.40
C CYS A 31 4.64 -8.00 4.21
N THR A 32 4.82 -7.37 5.37
CA THR A 32 3.74 -6.92 6.26
C THR A 32 4.10 -5.57 6.84
N ASP A 33 3.09 -4.79 7.23
CA ASP A 33 3.32 -3.56 8.00
C ASP A 33 4.01 -3.88 9.33
N HIS A 34 4.77 -2.91 9.82
CA HIS A 34 5.41 -3.02 11.12
C HIS A 34 4.34 -2.89 12.24
N PRO A 35 4.39 -3.69 13.32
CA PRO A 35 3.37 -3.66 14.38
C PRO A 35 3.13 -2.30 15.05
N LEU A 36 4.12 -1.40 15.00
CA LEU A 36 3.99 -0.02 15.52
C LEU A 36 3.09 0.89 14.65
N PHE A 37 2.82 0.50 13.40
CA PHE A 37 1.98 1.24 12.46
C PHE A 37 0.80 0.36 12.04
N PRO A 38 -0.20 0.18 12.92
CA PRO A 38 -1.31 -0.74 12.69
C PRO A 38 -2.26 -0.29 11.57
N THR A 39 -2.22 1.00 11.22
CA THR A 39 -3.01 1.56 10.12
C THR A 39 -2.06 2.19 9.12
N ARG A 40 -2.05 1.63 7.91
CA ARG A 40 -1.27 2.15 6.79
C ARG A 40 -1.86 3.46 6.27
N MET A 41 -1.01 4.29 5.68
CA MET A 41 -1.45 5.45 4.89
C MET A 41 -2.36 4.99 3.74
N PRO A 42 -3.46 5.71 3.47
CA PRO A 42 -4.38 5.37 2.39
C PRO A 42 -3.68 5.51 1.03
N ASN A 43 -4.04 4.65 0.08
CA ASN A 43 -3.45 4.62 -1.26
C ASN A 43 -1.94 4.35 -1.26
N TYR A 44 -1.45 3.54 -0.33
CA TYR A 44 -0.09 3.01 -0.34
C TYR A 44 -0.08 1.48 -0.28
N ARG A 45 0.84 0.88 -1.03
CA ARG A 45 1.18 -0.53 -0.95
C ARG A 45 2.63 -0.72 -0.51
N ILE A 46 2.96 -1.88 0.03
CA ILE A 46 4.34 -2.27 0.32
C ILE A 46 4.98 -2.73 -1.00
N ALA A 47 5.91 -1.92 -1.50
CA ALA A 47 6.70 -2.24 -2.68
C ALA A 47 7.91 -3.12 -2.34
N ASP A 48 8.47 -2.97 -1.13
CA ASP A 48 9.59 -3.78 -0.65
C ASP A 48 9.67 -3.85 0.88
N CYS A 49 10.31 -4.89 1.41
CA CYS A 49 10.66 -5.00 2.81
C CYS A 49 11.99 -5.76 3.01
N LYS A 50 12.75 -5.36 4.03
CA LYS A 50 13.97 -6.04 4.47
C LYS A 50 13.99 -6.08 6.00
N VAL A 51 14.25 -7.26 6.56
CA VAL A 51 14.43 -7.47 7.99
C VAL A 51 15.82 -8.06 8.22
N GLU A 52 16.60 -7.43 9.08
CA GLU A 52 17.93 -7.89 9.47
C GLU A 52 17.96 -8.01 11.00
N ASP A 53 18.30 -9.18 11.53
CA ASP A 53 18.38 -9.39 12.98
C ASP A 53 19.54 -8.62 13.62
N PHE A 54 20.60 -8.37 12.85
CA PHE A 54 21.82 -7.69 13.26
C PHE A 54 22.23 -6.67 12.18
N GLY A 55 21.44 -5.61 12.06
CA GLY A 55 21.68 -4.48 11.16
C GLY A 55 22.14 -3.23 11.89
N MET A 56 22.34 -2.17 11.11
CA MET A 56 22.65 -0.81 11.58
C MET A 56 21.91 0.20 10.71
N TYR A 57 21.37 1.25 11.30
CA TYR A 57 20.83 2.41 10.57
C TYR A 57 21.42 3.70 11.11
N GLU A 58 21.83 4.59 10.21
CA GLU A 58 22.37 5.90 10.56
C GLU A 58 21.27 6.97 10.53
N PHE A 59 20.84 7.44 11.70
CA PHE A 59 19.84 8.51 11.79
C PHE A 59 20.49 9.89 11.67
N TRP A 60 19.84 10.77 10.92
CA TRP A 60 20.25 12.18 10.83
C TRP A 60 19.95 12.92 12.13
N THR A 61 20.89 13.78 12.55
CA THR A 61 20.68 14.70 13.67
C THR A 61 20.28 16.09 13.19
N LYS A 62 20.01 17.01 14.13
CA LYS A 62 19.83 18.44 13.81
C LYS A 62 21.02 19.04 13.06
N ASN A 63 22.23 18.51 13.26
CA ASN A 63 23.39 18.85 12.45
C ASN A 63 23.46 17.90 11.26
N ALA A 64 23.20 18.42 10.06
CA ALA A 64 23.19 17.63 8.82
C ALA A 64 24.55 16.98 8.48
N ARG A 65 25.64 17.30 9.19
CA ARG A 65 26.94 16.63 9.02
C ARG A 65 27.16 15.48 10.00
N VAL A 66 26.27 15.31 10.98
CA VAL A 66 26.40 14.31 12.04
C VAL A 66 25.25 13.31 11.92
N LYS A 67 25.62 12.04 11.81
CA LYS A 67 24.70 10.92 11.88
C LYS A 67 24.98 10.09 13.14
N VAL A 68 23.94 9.51 13.71
CA VAL A 68 24.04 8.61 14.86
C VAL A 68 23.72 7.19 14.38
N PRO A 69 24.69 6.26 14.40
CA PRO A 69 24.43 4.87 14.09
C PRO A 69 23.68 4.21 15.24
N VAL A 70 22.67 3.41 14.92
CA VAL A 70 21.95 2.57 15.87
C VAL A 70 21.98 1.15 15.34
N GLU A 71 22.53 0.25 16.14
CA GLU A 71 22.64 -1.19 15.84
C GLU A 71 21.47 -1.97 16.46
N GLY A 72 21.11 -3.10 15.84
CA GLY A 72 20.11 -4.02 16.35
C GLY A 72 19.28 -4.66 15.24
N LYS A 73 18.06 -5.08 15.57
CA LYS A 73 17.12 -5.60 14.57
C LYS A 73 16.58 -4.44 13.73
N THR A 74 16.91 -4.42 12.44
CA THR A 74 16.46 -3.39 11.49
C THR A 74 15.29 -3.93 10.68
N THR A 75 14.20 -3.16 10.61
CA THR A 75 13.08 -3.40 9.69
C THR A 75 12.94 -2.20 8.76
N PHE A 76 13.16 -2.42 7.46
CA PHE A 76 13.03 -1.40 6.42
C PHE A 76 11.87 -1.76 5.49
N ILE A 77 10.89 -0.87 5.35
CA ILE A 77 9.70 -1.10 4.52
C ILE A 77 9.55 0.08 3.55
N THR A 78 9.46 -0.23 2.26
CA THR A 78 9.27 0.76 1.20
C THR A 78 7.81 0.77 0.79
N TYR A 79 7.12 1.89 1.05
CA TYR A 79 5.76 2.12 0.60
C TYR A 79 5.76 2.87 -0.73
N ARG A 80 4.84 2.51 -1.63
CA ARG A 80 4.61 3.19 -2.91
C ARG A 80 3.18 3.68 -2.99
N PHE A 81 3.01 4.94 -3.38
CA PHE A 81 1.71 5.52 -3.62
C PHE A 81 1.04 4.87 -4.83
N THR A 82 -0.24 4.52 -4.68
CA THR A 82 -1.08 3.86 -5.69
C THR A 82 -2.32 4.68 -6.05
N GLY A 83 -2.45 5.90 -5.51
CA GLY A 83 -3.54 6.80 -5.84
C GLY A 83 -3.38 7.47 -7.20
N GLY A 84 -4.34 8.33 -7.55
CA GLY A 84 -4.31 9.08 -8.80
C GLY A 84 -3.16 10.09 -8.84
N ARG A 85 -2.59 10.31 -10.03
CA ARG A 85 -1.57 11.35 -10.23
C ARG A 85 -2.12 12.72 -9.84
N GLY A 86 -1.34 13.51 -9.11
CA GLY A 86 -1.73 14.81 -8.57
C GLY A 86 -2.54 14.73 -7.26
N THR A 87 -2.77 13.52 -6.74
CA THR A 87 -3.41 13.30 -5.43
C THR A 87 -2.42 12.79 -4.38
N GLU A 88 -1.13 12.74 -4.72
CA GLU A 88 -0.05 12.42 -3.80
C GLU A 88 -0.08 13.38 -2.60
N PRO A 89 0.05 12.86 -1.36
CA PRO A 89 0.35 13.71 -0.22
C PRO A 89 1.60 14.55 -0.47
N SER A 90 1.63 15.77 0.07
CA SER A 90 2.84 16.60 0.07
C SER A 90 4.02 15.81 0.65
N ALA A 91 5.21 15.99 0.06
CA ALA A 91 6.44 15.41 0.57
C ALA A 91 6.93 16.10 1.87
N LEU A 92 6.23 17.16 2.30
CA LEU A 92 6.54 18.02 3.44
C LEU A 92 5.27 18.34 4.23
#